data_AF-A0A2N1Q5U1-F1
#
_entry.id   AF-A0A2N1Q5U1-F1
#
_cell.length_a   1.000
_cell.length_b   1.000
_cell.length_c   1.000
_cell.angle_alpha   90.00
_cell.angle_beta   90.00
_cell.angle_gamma   90.00
#
_symmetry.space_group_name_H-M   'P 1'
#
loop_
_entity.id
_entity.type
_entity.pdbx_description
1 polymer ?
#
loop_
_entity_poly.entity_id
_entity_poly.type
_entity_poly.pdbx_seq_one_letter_code
_entity_poly.pdbx_strand_id
1 'polypeptide(L)' 'KKIIWLIEKAFSFTNKEAKVYANRFFKRFYTQQFKRTTLPEGPKILGISLSPRGQYRMPSDVKRK' A
#
# COMPACT_ATOMS: atom_id res chain seq x y z
N LYS A 1 -1.62 -2.24 -14.63
CA LYS A 1 -0.82 -1.76 -15.79
C LYS A 1 -0.33 -0.31 -15.59
N LYS A 2 -1.23 0.65 -15.30
CA LYS A 2 -0.86 2.07 -15.05
C LYS A 2 0.24 2.29 -14.00
N ILE A 3 0.20 1.55 -12.87
CA ILE A 3 1.20 1.69 -11.79
C ILE A 3 2.60 1.26 -12.23
N ILE A 4 2.71 0.17 -12.99
CA ILE A 4 4.00 -0.31 -13.49
C ILE A 4 4.61 0.75 -14.42
N TRP A 5 3.81 1.29 -15.34
CA TRP A 5 4.21 2.36 -16.25
C TRP A 5 4.66 3.63 -15.50
N LEU A 6 3.97 3.99 -14.40
CA LEU A 6 4.36 5.13 -13.58
C LEU A 6 5.72 4.92 -12.89
N ILE A 7 6.00 3.74 -12.33
CA ILE A 7 7.29 3.53 -11.65
C ILE A 7 8.45 3.46 -12.66
N GLU A 8 8.20 2.94 -13.88
CA GLU A 8 9.19 2.99 -14.96
C GLU A 8 9.59 4.44 -15.29
N LYS A 9 8.61 5.36 -15.33
CA LYS A 9 8.87 6.78 -15.62
C LYS A 9 9.46 7.54 -14.43
N ALA A 10 9.02 7.24 -13.21
CA ALA A 10 9.47 7.96 -12.02
C ALA A 10 10.87 7.53 -11.54
N PHE A 11 11.21 6.25 -11.71
CA PHE A 11 12.43 5.66 -11.13
C PHE A 11 13.37 5.05 -12.18
N SER A 12 13.10 5.21 -13.47
CA SER A 12 13.90 4.65 -14.58
C SER A 12 14.13 3.13 -14.47
N PHE A 13 13.17 2.42 -13.88
CA PHE A 13 13.25 0.96 -13.68
C PHE A 13 12.89 0.18 -14.95
N THR A 14 13.44 -1.02 -15.06
CA THR A 14 12.99 -1.97 -16.10
C THR A 14 11.60 -2.51 -15.78
N ASN A 15 10.87 -2.95 -16.82
CA ASN A 15 9.51 -3.49 -16.66
C ASN A 15 9.44 -4.67 -15.67
N LYS A 16 10.50 -5.47 -15.62
CA LYS A 16 10.61 -6.61 -14.69
C LYS A 16 10.71 -6.12 -13.24
N GLU A 17 11.60 -5.19 -12.95
CA GLU A 17 11.78 -4.61 -11.61
C GLU A 17 10.52 -3.89 -11.14
N ALA A 18 9.94 -3.07 -12.01
CA ALA A 18 8.69 -2.36 -11.76
C ALA A 18 7.56 -3.30 -11.33
N LYS A 19 7.42 -4.44 -12.00
CA LYS A 19 6.46 -5.50 -11.62
C LYS A 19 6.77 -6.12 -10.27
N VAL A 20 8.04 -6.42 -9.99
CA VAL A 20 8.46 -7.01 -8.71
C VAL A 20 8.09 -6.08 -7.55
N TYR A 21 8.44 -4.80 -7.64
CA TYR A 21 8.14 -3.84 -6.58
C TYR A 21 6.65 -3.58 -6.41
N ALA A 22 5.91 -3.41 -7.51
CA ALA A 22 4.47 -3.22 -7.45
C ALA A 22 3.77 -4.43 -6.79
N ASN A 23 4.11 -5.65 -7.20
CA ASN A 23 3.53 -6.86 -6.62
C ASN A 23 3.91 -7.01 -5.14
N ARG A 24 5.17 -6.73 -4.78
CA ARG A 24 5.63 -6.79 -3.38
C ARG A 24 4.90 -5.77 -2.51
N PHE A 25 4.72 -4.54 -2.99
CA PHE A 25 3.99 -3.50 -2.29
C PHE A 25 2.55 -3.95 -2.02
N PHE A 26 1.81 -4.32 -3.06
CA PHE A 26 0.41 -4.71 -2.89
C PHE A 26 0.26 -5.94 -2.01
N LYS A 27 1.08 -6.97 -2.22
CA LYS A 27 1.05 -8.18 -1.38
C LYS A 27 1.18 -7.81 0.10
N ARG A 28 2.22 -7.05 0.49
CA ARG A 28 2.45 -6.65 1.88
C ARG A 28 1.38 -5.68 2.39
N PHE A 29 0.94 -4.75 1.55
CA PHE A 29 -0.06 -3.75 1.92
C PHE A 29 -1.39 -4.42 2.31
N TYR A 30 -1.82 -5.45 1.55
CA TYR A 30 -3.04 -6.18 1.86
C TYR A 30 -2.84 -7.15 3.03
N THR A 31 -1.78 -7.97 3.03
CA THR A 31 -1.58 -9.01 4.06
C THR A 31 -1.28 -8.45 5.44
N GLN A 32 -0.76 -7.21 5.54
CA GLN A 32 -0.46 -6.58 6.82
C GLN A 32 -1.51 -5.60 7.31
N GLN A 33 -2.72 -5.63 6.76
CA GLN A 33 -3.80 -4.76 7.21
C GLN A 33 -4.13 -4.96 8.70
N PHE A 34 -4.10 -6.19 9.23
CA PHE A 34 -4.36 -6.48 10.64
C PHE A 34 -3.46 -5.69 11.61
N LYS A 35 -2.22 -5.38 11.22
CA LYS A 35 -1.28 -4.61 12.05
C LYS A 35 -1.69 -3.15 12.19
N ARG A 36 -2.48 -2.64 11.25
CA ARG A 36 -2.99 -1.26 11.27
C ARG A 36 -4.25 -1.13 12.10
N THR A 37 -5.01 -2.20 12.27
CA THR A 37 -6.22 -2.21 13.12
C THR A 37 -5.90 -1.85 14.57
N THR A 38 -4.72 -2.24 15.06
CA THR A 38 -4.24 -2.00 16.42
C THR A 38 -3.26 -0.83 16.54
N LEU A 39 -3.22 0.09 15.56
CA LEU A 39 -2.35 1.26 15.64
C LEU A 39 -2.77 2.16 16.82
N PRO A 40 -1.83 2.67 17.64
CA PRO A 40 -2.15 3.70 18.64
C PRO A 40 -2.67 4.97 17.96
N GLU A 41 -3.38 5.80 18.72
CA GLU A 41 -3.79 7.12 18.25
C GLU A 41 -2.57 7.99 17.94
N GLY A 42 -2.62 8.73 16.84
CA GLY A 42 -1.57 9.65 16.44
C GLY A 42 -2.12 10.77 15.57
N PRO A 43 -1.57 11.99 15.66
CA PRO A 43 -2.05 13.11 14.89
C PRO A 43 -1.84 12.87 13.40
N LYS A 44 -2.84 13.24 12.59
CA LYS A 44 -2.76 13.17 11.13
C LYS A 44 -1.92 14.35 10.62
N ILE A 45 -0.75 14.04 10.04
CA ILE A 45 0.19 15.05 9.52
C ILE A 45 -0.06 15.33 8.03
N LEU A 46 -0.35 14.29 7.24
CA LEU A 46 -0.60 14.38 5.80
C LEU A 46 -2.09 14.35 5.48
N GLY A 47 -2.50 14.78 4.28
CA GLY A 47 -3.90 14.75 3.84
C GLY A 47 -4.55 13.35 3.81
N ILE A 48 -3.75 12.28 3.80
CA ILE A 48 -4.15 10.88 3.83
C ILE A 48 -3.52 10.18 5.04
N SER A 49 -4.31 9.37 5.75
CA SER A 49 -3.87 8.54 6.88
C SER A 49 -4.24 7.07 6.69
N LEU A 50 -3.36 6.18 7.13
CA LEU A 50 -3.58 4.73 7.18
C LEU A 50 -4.26 4.27 8.48
N SER A 51 -4.68 5.20 9.33
CA SER A 51 -5.42 4.86 10.53
C SER A 51 -6.77 4.23 10.18
N PRO A 52 -7.11 3.06 10.76
CA PRO A 52 -8.39 2.39 10.55
C PRO A 52 -9.56 3.20 11.10
N ARG A 53 -9.30 4.13 12.04
CA ARG A 53 -10.31 4.98 12.69
C ARG A 53 -10.64 6.24 11.90
N GLY A 54 -9.78 6.59 10.94
CA GLY A 54 -9.93 7.77 10.09
C GLY A 54 -10.32 7.41 8.66
N GLN A 55 -9.38 7.60 7.74
CA GLN A 55 -9.65 7.67 6.30
C GLN A 55 -9.54 6.33 5.57
N TYR A 56 -8.76 5.37 6.08
CA TYR A 56 -8.50 4.12 5.37
C TYR A 56 -9.09 2.93 6.11
N ARG A 57 -10.31 2.54 5.73
CA ARG A 57 -11.00 1.37 6.27
C ARG A 57 -10.87 0.19 5.32
N MET A 58 -10.31 -0.90 5.82
CA MET A 58 -10.12 -2.13 5.05
C MET A 58 -10.18 -3.33 6.01
N PRO A 59 -10.84 -4.44 5.63
CA PRO A 59 -10.92 -5.63 6.47
C PRO A 59 -9.54 -6.27 6.69
N SER A 60 -9.34 -6.87 7.87
CA SER A 60 -8.06 -7.46 8.25
C SER A 60 -7.66 -8.68 7.41
N ASP A 61 -8.63 -9.44 6.90
CA ASP A 61 -8.40 -10.74 6.22
C ASP A 61 -8.41 -10.67 4.69
N VAL A 62 -8.21 -9.48 4.12
CA VAL A 62 -8.18 -9.32 2.66
C VAL A 62 -6.86 -9.85 2.11
N LYS A 63 -6.97 -10.82 1.21
CA LYS A 63 -5.87 -11.27 0.35
C LYS A 63 -6.13 -10.78 -1.07
N ARG A 64 -5.09 -10.23 -1.70
CA ARG A 64 -5.11 -9.92 -3.12
C ARG A 64 -5.08 -11.24 -3.91
N LYS A 65 -6.15 -11.55 -4.64
CA LYS A 65 -6.17 -12.62 -5.66
C LYS A 65 -5.24 -12.29 -6.82
#